data_AF-A0A7V8TYU3-F1
#
_entry.id   AF-A0A7V8TYU3-F1
#
_cell.length_a   1.000
_cell.length_b   1.000
_cell.length_c   1.000
_cell.angle_alpha   90.00
_cell.angle_beta   90.00
_cell.angle_gamma   90.00
#
_symmetry.space_group_name_H-M   'P 1'
#
loop_
_entity.id
_entity.type
_entity.pdbx_description
1 polymer ?
#
loop_
_entity_poly.entity_id
_entity_poly.type
_entity_poly.pdbx_seq_one_letter_code
_entity_poly.pdbx_strand_id
1 'polypeptide(L)'
;MRERTRINVDASEAVRPFNRFWRGTGFSPAELLLEPEMRQMLAYIGGLPNEGIKFLRVHYLYNLLSAKGGAGYDWSLLDRALDVMIEHRLKPFFELMGNPSGLFTDYEDMDQVRRWRDLVTATVDRYGARYGMDELRTWYFETTNEADSGWWTYGIKGYTNYYDACVVGLDAIDPNLPMGGPGTARTLSPIFRALMAHCDSGTSCLTGDGPPRIDYISIHEKGVNGSKEDLTPKTNAIVDRTLLVVDYLKEHHPRLAGLPIINDECDPQLGWSDHHSWHGKAYYAGIIARIVEQHDRRIIAPKAANFTFLSNDHAFIGGWSQRTIFAYFGSRNFTKAQWEHKTNLDMLVTDVDRAPPFDIIKKPGLTSMELLATLGDTVCKVTAEPPLAPDQDGLAILPTRLPGGGVSISLIHSVDAINRSGRTAVRLEVSGLVPSRHALCLLRIDEEFTNPMEVWEAQRDESDPRGPFEPVGAPPAPTEAQFAELRRAQEPALLHPISVVDCDEGRISVDLDVPLPSLTQVLVVPDTGTHPAAPTGLVVERYLGLGGREERMLFWAAGDIRPAIFYDVLVSTDGGTFEKVSSVPLISTAFLHMSPPEGVRYAVCARDAFGRRSELCVSLS
;
A
#
# COMPACT_ATOMS: atom_id res chain seq x y z
N MET A 1 -3.59 22.87 20.45
CA MET A 1 -2.86 23.03 21.74
C MET A 1 -1.45 23.57 21.55
N ARG A 2 -1.01 23.88 20.33
CA ARG A 2 0.26 24.54 20.03
C ARG A 2 0.02 25.60 18.95
N GLU A 3 0.68 26.75 19.06
CA GLU A 3 0.57 27.84 18.07
C GLU A 3 1.73 27.76 17.08
N ARG A 4 2.97 27.75 17.59
CA ARG A 4 4.20 27.60 16.79
C ARG A 4 5.18 26.61 17.40
N THR A 5 5.81 25.78 16.57
CA THR A 5 6.90 24.86 16.97
C THR A 5 8.14 25.11 16.12
N ARG A 6 9.31 25.25 16.73
CA ARG A 6 10.60 25.21 16.01
C ARG A 6 11.11 23.77 16.05
N ILE A 7 11.43 23.19 14.91
CA ILE A 7 11.96 21.83 14.80
C ILE A 7 13.31 21.90 14.09
N ASN A 8 14.36 21.37 14.69
CA ASN A 8 15.65 21.17 14.05
C ASN A 8 15.91 19.68 13.83
N VAL A 9 16.19 19.29 12.60
CA VAL A 9 16.64 17.95 12.21
C VAL A 9 18.12 18.04 11.87
N ASP A 10 18.97 17.30 12.59
CA ASP A 10 20.41 17.23 12.32
C ASP A 10 20.71 16.03 11.42
N ALA A 11 20.99 16.28 10.15
CA ALA A 11 21.28 15.27 9.14
C ALA A 11 22.65 14.59 9.36
N SER A 12 23.54 15.17 10.17
CA SER A 12 24.84 14.59 10.48
C SER A 12 24.79 13.58 11.62
N GLU A 13 23.80 13.71 12.53
CA GLU A 13 23.65 12.85 13.70
C GLU A 13 22.62 11.73 13.46
N ALA A 14 23.13 10.57 13.03
CA ALA A 14 22.34 9.35 12.88
C ALA A 14 21.97 8.75 14.25
N VAL A 15 20.69 8.41 14.45
CA VAL A 15 20.17 7.81 15.69
C VAL A 15 20.08 6.28 15.57
N ARG A 16 19.48 5.79 14.48
CA ARG A 16 19.30 4.35 14.21
C ARG A 16 18.93 4.09 12.74
N PRO A 17 19.02 2.85 12.24
CA PRO A 17 18.41 2.47 10.99
C PRO A 17 16.89 2.74 10.98
N PHE A 18 16.37 3.02 9.80
CA PHE A 18 14.95 3.18 9.54
C PHE A 18 14.51 2.23 8.43
N ASN A 19 13.48 1.44 8.71
CA ASN A 19 12.86 0.56 7.74
C ASN A 19 11.49 1.11 7.33
N ARG A 20 11.19 1.06 6.05
CA ARG A 20 9.84 1.31 5.54
C ARG A 20 9.01 0.04 5.71
N PHE A 21 8.46 -0.17 6.90
CA PHE A 21 7.81 -1.43 7.28
C PHE A 21 6.34 -1.53 6.85
N TRP A 22 5.75 -0.49 6.29
CA TRP A 22 4.32 -0.41 5.94
C TRP A 22 4.01 -0.72 4.45
N ARG A 23 4.96 -1.31 3.71
CA ARG A 23 4.93 -1.45 2.23
C ARG A 23 4.01 -2.59 1.77
N GLY A 24 2.82 -2.68 2.35
CA GLY A 24 1.82 -3.72 2.12
C GLY A 24 0.44 -3.14 1.90
N THR A 25 -0.29 -3.76 0.97
CA THR A 25 -1.74 -3.60 0.85
C THR A 25 -2.42 -4.95 0.64
N GLY A 26 -3.74 -5.01 0.77
CA GLY A 26 -4.53 -6.21 0.59
C GLY A 26 -5.94 -5.96 0.09
N PHE A 27 -6.58 -7.03 -0.37
CA PHE A 27 -7.98 -7.05 -0.75
C PHE A 27 -8.53 -8.48 -0.85
N SER A 28 -9.83 -8.56 -1.10
CA SER A 28 -10.51 -9.82 -1.39
C SER A 28 -11.63 -9.61 -2.41
N PRO A 29 -11.92 -10.59 -3.28
CA PRO A 29 -11.23 -11.88 -3.41
C PRO A 29 -10.17 -11.90 -4.52
N ALA A 30 -9.41 -13.00 -4.63
CA ALA A 30 -8.38 -13.20 -5.65
C ALA A 30 -8.86 -13.05 -7.10
N GLU A 31 -10.13 -13.31 -7.39
CA GLU A 31 -10.70 -13.15 -8.73
C GLU A 31 -10.59 -11.72 -9.27
N LEU A 32 -10.49 -10.70 -8.40
CA LEU A 32 -10.30 -9.31 -8.85
C LEU A 32 -8.98 -9.13 -9.62
N LEU A 33 -7.95 -9.94 -9.36
CA LEU A 33 -6.69 -9.88 -10.11
C LEU A 33 -6.85 -10.17 -11.61
N LEU A 34 -7.97 -10.76 -11.99
CA LEU A 34 -8.29 -11.12 -13.37
C LEU A 34 -9.09 -10.01 -14.09
N GLU A 35 -9.51 -8.98 -13.36
CA GLU A 35 -10.34 -7.89 -13.86
C GLU A 35 -9.48 -6.70 -14.36
N PRO A 36 -9.91 -6.00 -15.42
CA PRO A 36 -9.16 -4.89 -16.00
C PRO A 36 -9.01 -3.72 -15.04
N GLU A 37 -9.98 -3.50 -14.14
CA GLU A 37 -9.93 -2.48 -13.09
C GLU A 37 -8.72 -2.70 -12.18
N MET A 38 -8.54 -3.93 -11.68
CA MET A 38 -7.42 -4.26 -10.81
C MET A 38 -6.10 -4.19 -11.57
N ARG A 39 -6.04 -4.68 -12.82
CA ARG A 39 -4.82 -4.55 -13.65
C ARG A 39 -4.37 -3.09 -13.76
N GLN A 40 -5.31 -2.16 -13.98
CA GLN A 40 -5.00 -0.73 -14.02
C GLN A 40 -4.54 -0.19 -12.65
N MET A 41 -5.19 -0.61 -11.56
CA MET A 41 -4.80 -0.24 -10.20
C MET A 41 -3.38 -0.72 -9.85
N LEU A 42 -3.00 -1.93 -10.27
CA LEU A 42 -1.68 -2.51 -10.00
C LEU A 42 -0.53 -1.71 -10.63
N ALA A 43 -0.74 -1.06 -11.77
CA ALA A 43 0.24 -0.16 -12.35
C ALA A 43 0.54 1.05 -11.45
N TYR A 44 -0.48 1.64 -10.80
CA TYR A 44 -0.26 2.69 -9.80
C TYR A 44 0.38 2.15 -8.53
N ILE A 45 -0.10 1.01 -8.01
CA ILE A 45 0.40 0.40 -6.76
C ILE A 45 1.88 0.02 -6.90
N GLY A 46 2.23 -0.65 -7.98
CA GLY A 46 3.61 -1.01 -8.33
C GLY A 46 4.46 0.17 -8.81
N GLY A 47 3.87 1.35 -8.98
CA GLY A 47 4.52 2.56 -9.46
C GLY A 47 5.09 3.46 -8.36
N LEU A 48 4.82 3.17 -7.09
CA LEU A 48 5.29 4.00 -5.98
C LEU A 48 6.83 4.05 -5.90
N PRO A 49 7.42 5.20 -5.51
CA PRO A 49 8.87 5.34 -5.38
C PRO A 49 9.52 4.23 -4.53
N ASN A 50 10.65 3.67 -4.97
CA ASN A 50 11.45 2.74 -4.17
C ASN A 50 10.65 1.56 -3.58
N GLU A 51 9.75 0.95 -4.38
CA GLU A 51 8.84 -0.12 -3.94
C GLU A 51 7.95 0.31 -2.75
N GLY A 52 7.36 1.51 -2.80
CA GLY A 52 6.59 2.09 -1.69
C GLY A 52 5.38 1.25 -1.26
N ILE A 53 4.82 0.48 -2.18
CA ILE A 53 4.09 -0.76 -1.89
C ILE A 53 4.87 -1.88 -2.57
N LYS A 54 5.08 -2.97 -1.83
CA LYS A 54 5.85 -4.12 -2.28
C LYS A 54 5.03 -5.41 -2.24
N PHE A 55 4.18 -5.56 -1.23
CA PHE A 55 3.44 -6.78 -0.98
C PHE A 55 1.94 -6.60 -1.18
N LEU A 56 1.31 -7.60 -1.80
CA LEU A 56 -0.14 -7.76 -1.90
C LEU A 56 -0.59 -8.99 -1.11
N ARG A 57 -1.40 -8.78 -0.08
CA ARG A 57 -2.07 -9.85 0.67
C ARG A 57 -3.47 -10.04 0.09
N VAL A 58 -3.68 -11.15 -0.64
CA VAL A 58 -4.91 -11.36 -1.41
C VAL A 58 -5.59 -12.64 -0.94
N HIS A 59 -6.82 -12.50 -0.46
CA HIS A 59 -7.55 -13.64 0.07
C HIS A 59 -7.99 -14.62 -1.02
N TYR A 60 -8.04 -15.90 -0.64
CA TYR A 60 -8.61 -16.99 -1.44
C TYR A 60 -7.89 -17.27 -2.77
N LEU A 61 -6.56 -17.12 -2.84
CA LEU A 61 -5.77 -17.47 -4.02
C LEU A 61 -6.06 -18.88 -4.55
N TYR A 62 -6.25 -19.87 -3.66
CA TYR A 62 -6.55 -21.24 -4.08
C TYR A 62 -7.98 -21.46 -4.62
N ASN A 63 -8.89 -20.49 -4.49
CA ASN A 63 -10.18 -20.57 -5.19
C ASN A 63 -10.03 -20.40 -6.72
N LEU A 64 -8.89 -19.86 -7.17
CA LEU A 64 -8.54 -19.79 -8.59
C LEU A 64 -8.12 -21.16 -9.16
N LEU A 65 -7.92 -22.17 -8.31
CA LEU A 65 -7.64 -23.53 -8.75
C LEU A 65 -8.93 -24.32 -8.90
N SER A 66 -8.97 -25.20 -9.91
CA SER A 66 -10.03 -26.21 -10.04
C SER A 66 -9.44 -27.61 -10.13
N ALA A 67 -10.15 -28.59 -9.59
CA ALA A 67 -9.73 -29.99 -9.66
C ALA A 67 -9.79 -30.51 -11.10
N LYS A 68 -8.69 -31.07 -11.60
CA LYS A 68 -8.68 -31.89 -12.83
C LYS A 68 -8.70 -33.36 -12.43
N GLY A 69 -9.44 -34.20 -13.16
CA GLY A 69 -9.59 -35.63 -12.84
C GLY A 69 -8.25 -36.29 -12.48
N GLY A 70 -8.18 -36.94 -11.30
CA GLY A 70 -6.94 -37.44 -10.70
C GLY A 70 -6.42 -36.57 -9.55
N ALA A 71 -5.09 -36.46 -9.42
CA ALA A 71 -4.41 -35.71 -8.34
C ALA A 71 -4.01 -34.27 -8.72
N GLY A 72 -4.34 -33.80 -9.93
CA GLY A 72 -3.90 -32.50 -10.46
C GLY A 72 -4.93 -31.36 -10.32
N TYR A 73 -4.45 -30.14 -10.53
CA TYR A 73 -5.24 -28.91 -10.53
C TYR A 73 -5.11 -28.16 -11.87
N ASP A 74 -6.12 -27.38 -12.25
CA ASP A 74 -5.98 -26.32 -13.24
C ASP A 74 -5.41 -25.08 -12.56
N TRP A 75 -4.22 -24.66 -12.98
CA TRP A 75 -3.49 -23.52 -12.43
C TRP A 75 -3.67 -22.24 -13.23
N SER A 76 -4.36 -22.29 -14.38
CA SER A 76 -4.36 -21.20 -15.37
C SER A 76 -4.83 -19.86 -14.83
N LEU A 77 -5.79 -19.83 -13.91
CA LEU A 77 -6.26 -18.59 -13.30
C LEU A 77 -5.30 -18.07 -12.23
N LEU A 78 -4.76 -18.95 -11.39
CA LEU A 78 -3.76 -18.56 -10.39
C LEU A 78 -2.47 -18.06 -11.06
N ASP A 79 -2.07 -18.67 -12.20
CA ASP A 79 -0.95 -18.18 -13.00
C ASP A 79 -1.17 -16.74 -13.44
N ARG A 80 -2.32 -16.43 -14.06
CA ARG A 80 -2.66 -15.08 -14.52
C ARG A 80 -2.71 -14.07 -13.36
N ALA A 81 -3.25 -14.50 -12.22
CA ALA A 81 -3.36 -13.67 -11.03
C ALA A 81 -2.00 -13.32 -10.41
N LEU A 82 -1.04 -14.26 -10.41
CA LEU A 82 0.32 -13.98 -9.94
C LEU A 82 1.15 -13.24 -11.01
N ASP A 83 0.98 -13.56 -12.29
CA ASP A 83 1.68 -12.89 -13.40
C ASP A 83 1.47 -11.38 -13.34
N VAL A 84 0.23 -10.93 -13.12
CA VAL A 84 -0.07 -9.49 -13.04
C VAL A 84 0.56 -8.82 -11.82
N MET A 85 0.79 -9.53 -10.72
CA MET A 85 1.55 -8.96 -9.59
C MET A 85 3.03 -8.78 -9.98
N ILE A 86 3.65 -9.83 -10.53
CA ILE A 86 5.07 -9.84 -10.89
C ILE A 86 5.37 -8.82 -12.00
N GLU A 87 4.50 -8.72 -13.00
CA GLU A 87 4.58 -7.73 -14.09
C GLU A 87 4.63 -6.30 -13.55
N HIS A 88 3.89 -6.02 -12.47
CA HIS A 88 3.84 -4.72 -11.81
C HIS A 88 4.83 -4.59 -10.65
N ARG A 89 5.80 -5.51 -10.52
CA ARG A 89 6.85 -5.51 -9.49
C ARG A 89 6.32 -5.63 -8.06
N LEU A 90 5.21 -6.34 -7.91
CA LEU A 90 4.57 -6.63 -6.63
C LEU A 90 4.78 -8.10 -6.28
N LYS A 91 4.80 -8.37 -4.98
CA LYS A 91 5.05 -9.71 -4.43
C LYS A 91 3.82 -10.17 -3.66
N PRO A 92 3.37 -11.42 -3.79
CA PRO A 92 2.31 -11.92 -2.94
C PRO A 92 2.84 -12.06 -1.51
N PHE A 93 2.07 -11.51 -0.57
CA PHE A 93 1.99 -12.05 0.77
C PHE A 93 0.96 -13.19 0.68
N PHE A 94 1.47 -14.38 0.35
CA PHE A 94 0.70 -15.50 -0.17
C PHE A 94 -0.01 -16.24 0.97
N GLU A 95 -1.29 -15.95 1.15
CA GLU A 95 -2.13 -16.74 2.04
C GLU A 95 -2.41 -18.10 1.41
N LEU A 96 -2.05 -19.18 2.11
CA LEU A 96 -2.37 -20.56 1.74
C LEU A 96 -3.86 -20.80 2.03
N MET A 97 -4.72 -20.12 1.27
CA MET A 97 -6.13 -19.90 1.56
C MET A 97 -7.00 -20.22 0.34
N GLY A 98 -8.10 -20.94 0.58
CA GLY A 98 -9.09 -21.30 -0.43
C GLY A 98 -9.42 -22.78 -0.42
N ASN A 99 -10.38 -23.19 -1.24
CA ASN A 99 -10.84 -24.56 -1.33
C ASN A 99 -11.08 -24.97 -2.80
N PRO A 100 -10.03 -25.39 -3.53
CA PRO A 100 -10.13 -25.76 -4.94
C PRO A 100 -11.26 -26.78 -5.15
N SER A 101 -12.29 -26.39 -5.91
CA SER A 101 -13.47 -27.21 -6.20
C SER A 101 -14.19 -27.82 -4.96
N GLY A 102 -14.02 -27.25 -3.76
CA GLY A 102 -14.65 -27.76 -2.54
C GLY A 102 -14.10 -29.10 -2.04
N LEU A 103 -12.87 -29.46 -2.43
CA LEU A 103 -12.25 -30.75 -2.11
C LEU A 103 -11.91 -30.94 -0.62
N PHE A 104 -11.61 -29.86 0.09
CA PHE A 104 -11.16 -29.91 1.48
C PHE A 104 -12.35 -29.66 2.41
N THR A 105 -12.75 -30.67 3.16
CA THR A 105 -13.94 -30.67 4.02
C THR A 105 -13.66 -31.01 5.48
N ASP A 106 -12.49 -31.59 5.77
CA ASP A 106 -12.11 -31.97 7.13
C ASP A 106 -10.58 -32.00 7.27
N TYR A 107 -10.01 -31.11 8.10
CA TYR A 107 -8.57 -31.08 8.39
C TYR A 107 -8.17 -31.99 9.57
N GLU A 108 -9.09 -32.77 10.14
CA GLU A 108 -8.74 -33.90 11.00
C GLU A 108 -8.56 -35.21 10.21
N ASP A 109 -9.07 -35.27 8.98
CA ASP A 109 -8.80 -36.37 8.05
C ASP A 109 -7.38 -36.27 7.50
N MET A 110 -6.52 -37.19 7.92
CA MET A 110 -5.11 -37.20 7.54
C MET A 110 -4.86 -37.37 6.05
N ASP A 111 -5.80 -37.92 5.28
CA ASP A 111 -5.66 -37.98 3.82
C ASP A 111 -5.87 -36.61 3.19
N GLN A 112 -6.77 -35.79 3.73
CA GLN A 112 -6.94 -34.40 3.31
C GLN A 112 -5.78 -33.52 3.77
N VAL A 113 -5.26 -33.73 4.97
CA VAL A 113 -4.05 -33.05 5.47
C VAL A 113 -2.85 -33.32 4.56
N ARG A 114 -2.62 -34.58 4.16
CA ARG A 114 -1.56 -34.94 3.20
C ARG A 114 -1.82 -34.35 1.82
N ARG A 115 -3.08 -34.35 1.36
CA ARG A 115 -3.45 -33.73 0.07
C ARG A 115 -3.21 -32.21 0.08
N TRP A 116 -3.44 -31.54 1.22
CA TRP A 116 -3.16 -30.12 1.37
C TRP A 116 -1.66 -29.85 1.30
N ARG A 117 -0.86 -30.63 2.02
CA ARG A 117 0.62 -30.59 1.91
C ARG A 117 1.07 -30.73 0.46
N ASP A 118 0.50 -31.66 -0.29
CA ASP A 118 0.86 -31.90 -1.69
C ASP A 118 0.45 -30.72 -2.60
N LEU A 119 -0.70 -30.08 -2.33
CA LEU A 119 -1.10 -28.85 -3.02
C LEU A 119 -0.09 -27.71 -2.76
N VAL A 120 0.32 -27.51 -1.51
CA VAL A 120 1.31 -26.48 -1.15
C VAL A 120 2.65 -26.77 -1.81
N THR A 121 3.12 -28.02 -1.77
CA THR A 121 4.35 -28.47 -2.45
C THR A 121 4.28 -28.17 -3.96
N ALA A 122 3.17 -28.53 -4.61
CA ALA A 122 2.97 -28.29 -6.04
C ALA A 122 2.88 -26.80 -6.38
N THR A 123 2.37 -25.96 -5.46
CA THR A 123 2.34 -24.50 -5.62
C THR A 123 3.75 -23.94 -5.68
N VAL A 124 4.59 -24.32 -4.72
CA VAL A 124 5.98 -23.85 -4.65
C VAL A 124 6.80 -24.37 -5.84
N ASP A 125 6.70 -25.65 -6.17
CA ASP A 125 7.39 -26.23 -7.33
C ASP A 125 7.02 -25.49 -8.62
N ARG A 126 5.72 -25.28 -8.86
CA ARG A 126 5.21 -24.59 -10.04
C ARG A 126 5.74 -23.16 -10.14
N TYR A 127 5.60 -22.36 -9.09
CA TYR A 127 5.95 -20.95 -9.16
C TYR A 127 7.47 -20.73 -9.03
N GLY A 128 8.19 -21.63 -8.37
CA GLY A 128 9.64 -21.69 -8.38
C GLY A 128 10.18 -21.95 -9.79
N ALA A 129 9.53 -22.83 -10.55
CA ALA A 129 9.85 -23.05 -11.96
C ALA A 129 9.45 -21.88 -12.86
N ARG A 130 8.33 -21.20 -12.57
CA ARG A 130 7.79 -20.10 -13.39
C ARG A 130 8.56 -18.78 -13.23
N TYR A 131 8.90 -18.42 -11.99
CA TYR A 131 9.50 -17.11 -11.68
C TYR A 131 10.95 -17.22 -11.16
N GLY A 132 11.43 -18.42 -10.87
CA GLY A 132 12.72 -18.67 -10.23
C GLY A 132 12.60 -18.68 -8.71
N MET A 133 13.43 -19.52 -8.07
CA MET A 133 13.45 -19.62 -6.59
C MET A 133 13.91 -18.33 -5.91
N ASP A 134 14.72 -17.51 -6.58
CA ASP A 134 15.13 -16.21 -6.04
C ASP A 134 13.93 -15.25 -5.91
N GLU A 135 12.95 -15.32 -6.82
CA GLU A 135 11.71 -14.57 -6.67
C GLU A 135 10.87 -15.13 -5.51
N LEU A 136 10.65 -16.44 -5.46
CA LEU A 136 9.83 -17.06 -4.41
C LEU A 136 10.36 -16.83 -2.99
N ARG A 137 11.68 -16.82 -2.81
CA ARG A 137 12.32 -16.53 -1.51
C ARG A 137 12.08 -15.10 -1.02
N THR A 138 11.58 -14.22 -1.88
CA THR A 138 11.19 -12.86 -1.49
C THR A 138 9.73 -12.74 -1.10
N TRP A 139 8.92 -13.80 -1.24
CA TRP A 139 7.53 -13.84 -0.82
C TRP A 139 7.42 -14.21 0.66
N TYR A 140 6.27 -13.92 1.25
CA TYR A 140 5.86 -14.47 2.55
C TYR A 140 4.72 -15.46 2.30
N PHE A 141 4.73 -16.61 2.98
CA PHE A 141 3.61 -17.55 2.96
C PHE A 141 2.90 -17.53 4.31
N GLU A 142 1.58 -17.37 4.28
CA GLU A 142 0.75 -17.21 5.47
C GLU A 142 -0.29 -18.30 5.61
N THR A 143 -0.70 -18.54 6.85
CA THR A 143 -1.95 -19.25 7.13
C THR A 143 -3.14 -18.56 6.49
N THR A 144 -4.25 -19.30 6.39
CA THR A 144 -5.54 -18.74 6.00
C THR A 144 -6.03 -17.65 6.96
N ASN A 145 -6.68 -16.63 6.38
CA ASN A 145 -7.17 -15.44 7.07
C ASN A 145 -8.15 -15.69 8.22
N GLU A 146 -7.96 -15.11 9.40
CA GLU A 146 -8.96 -15.05 10.47
C GLU A 146 -9.66 -16.40 10.76
N ALA A 147 -8.90 -17.48 10.95
CA ALA A 147 -9.47 -18.78 11.32
C ALA A 147 -10.18 -18.80 12.69
N ASP A 148 -10.16 -17.66 13.40
CA ASP A 148 -10.94 -17.44 14.61
C ASP A 148 -12.32 -16.79 14.33
N SER A 149 -12.59 -16.38 13.09
CA SER A 149 -13.89 -15.90 12.63
C SER A 149 -14.82 -17.07 12.22
N GLY A 150 -16.11 -16.78 11.97
CA GLY A 150 -17.16 -17.81 11.83
C GLY A 150 -17.11 -18.70 10.59
N TRP A 151 -16.19 -18.44 9.65
CA TRP A 151 -16.06 -19.22 8.41
C TRP A 151 -15.22 -20.50 8.61
N TRP A 152 -14.29 -20.51 9.57
CA TRP A 152 -13.47 -21.68 9.90
C TRP A 152 -14.23 -22.61 10.85
N THR A 153 -14.57 -23.81 10.38
CA THR A 153 -15.38 -24.78 11.13
C THR A 153 -14.60 -26.03 11.56
N TYR A 154 -13.32 -26.15 11.20
CA TYR A 154 -12.51 -27.35 11.39
C TYR A 154 -11.85 -27.47 12.78
N GLY A 155 -12.20 -26.56 13.70
CA GLY A 155 -11.69 -26.55 15.07
C GLY A 155 -10.18 -26.27 15.18
N ILE A 156 -9.67 -26.32 16.42
CA ILE A 156 -8.26 -26.07 16.73
C ILE A 156 -7.34 -27.18 16.19
N LYS A 157 -7.78 -28.44 16.29
CA LYS A 157 -6.99 -29.59 15.82
C LYS A 157 -6.88 -29.61 14.30
N GLY A 158 -7.98 -29.35 13.59
CA GLY A 158 -7.93 -29.15 12.14
C GLY A 158 -7.02 -27.98 11.75
N TYR A 159 -7.04 -26.87 12.49
CA TYR A 159 -6.17 -25.72 12.20
C TYR A 159 -4.68 -26.01 12.39
N THR A 160 -4.31 -26.70 13.47
CA THR A 160 -2.91 -27.10 13.72
C THR A 160 -2.41 -28.16 12.73
N ASN A 161 -3.28 -29.11 12.33
CA ASN A 161 -2.96 -30.04 11.23
C ASN A 161 -2.80 -29.34 9.88
N TYR A 162 -3.67 -28.37 9.57
CA TYR A 162 -3.56 -27.52 8.39
C TYR A 162 -2.22 -26.78 8.37
N TYR A 163 -1.82 -26.20 9.51
CA TYR A 163 -0.54 -25.52 9.66
C TYR A 163 0.65 -26.45 9.40
N ASP A 164 0.62 -27.66 9.98
CA ASP A 164 1.63 -28.69 9.74
C ASP A 164 1.73 -29.02 8.24
N ALA A 165 0.60 -29.15 7.55
CA ALA A 165 0.58 -29.42 6.10
C ALA A 165 1.16 -28.27 5.28
N CYS A 166 0.90 -27.02 5.67
CA CYS A 166 1.52 -25.85 5.04
C CYS A 166 3.05 -25.89 5.18
N VAL A 167 3.55 -26.03 6.41
CA VAL A 167 4.99 -26.05 6.69
C VAL A 167 5.68 -27.19 5.96
N VAL A 168 5.19 -28.42 6.09
CA VAL A 168 5.80 -29.58 5.43
C VAL A 168 5.71 -29.46 3.90
N GLY A 169 4.67 -28.83 3.36
CA GLY A 169 4.53 -28.60 1.93
C GLY A 169 5.56 -27.61 1.37
N LEU A 170 5.85 -26.54 2.10
CA LEU A 170 6.92 -25.58 1.73
C LEU A 170 8.30 -26.24 1.86
N ASP A 171 8.55 -26.92 2.98
CA ASP A 171 9.84 -27.52 3.31
C ASP A 171 10.25 -28.64 2.35
N ALA A 172 9.27 -29.28 1.70
CA ALA A 172 9.52 -30.28 0.67
C ALA A 172 10.27 -29.72 -0.56
N ILE A 173 10.18 -28.41 -0.82
CA ILE A 173 10.88 -27.75 -1.93
C ILE A 173 12.04 -26.88 -1.41
N ASP A 174 11.76 -25.96 -0.47
CA ASP A 174 12.78 -25.08 0.09
C ASP A 174 12.39 -24.62 1.51
N PRO A 175 13.09 -25.11 2.55
CA PRO A 175 12.79 -24.74 3.94
C PRO A 175 13.12 -23.28 4.28
N ASN A 176 13.75 -22.52 3.37
CA ASN A 176 13.99 -21.08 3.56
C ASN A 176 12.81 -20.21 3.13
N LEU A 177 11.72 -20.78 2.59
CA LEU A 177 10.51 -20.03 2.26
C LEU A 177 9.78 -19.62 3.54
N PRO A 178 9.64 -18.33 3.86
CA PRO A 178 9.08 -17.89 5.14
C PRO A 178 7.64 -18.34 5.32
N MET A 179 7.32 -18.95 6.47
CA MET A 179 5.96 -19.36 6.85
C MET A 179 5.57 -18.72 8.19
N GLY A 180 4.39 -18.12 8.24
CA GLY A 180 3.87 -17.53 9.47
C GLY A 180 2.36 -17.51 9.55
N GLY A 181 1.85 -16.90 10.61
CA GLY A 181 0.44 -16.88 10.97
C GLY A 181 0.24 -16.42 12.42
N PRO A 182 -0.98 -16.47 12.96
CA PRO A 182 -2.19 -17.03 12.35
C PRO A 182 -3.09 -16.05 11.59
N GLY A 183 -2.73 -14.76 11.46
CA GLY A 183 -3.59 -13.75 10.83
C GLY A 183 -4.96 -13.64 11.52
N THR A 184 -5.00 -13.72 12.85
CA THR A 184 -6.27 -13.73 13.62
C THR A 184 -6.87 -12.35 13.80
N ALA A 185 -8.20 -12.27 13.73
CA ALA A 185 -8.99 -11.04 13.81
C ALA A 185 -9.04 -10.42 15.22
N ARG A 186 -8.92 -11.27 16.25
CA ARG A 186 -9.11 -10.90 17.65
C ARG A 186 -7.85 -11.16 18.48
N THR A 187 -7.45 -10.16 19.25
CA THR A 187 -6.33 -10.20 20.18
C THR A 187 -6.40 -11.44 21.08
N LEU A 188 -5.35 -12.28 21.07
CA LEU A 188 -5.21 -13.47 21.92
C LEU A 188 -6.38 -14.47 21.81
N SER A 189 -6.94 -14.63 20.62
CA SER A 189 -8.00 -15.61 20.34
C SER A 189 -7.59 -17.05 20.70
N PRO A 190 -8.54 -17.99 20.86
CA PRO A 190 -8.22 -19.40 21.08
C PRO A 190 -7.33 -20.00 19.98
N ILE A 191 -7.56 -19.66 18.71
CA ILE A 191 -6.74 -20.10 17.57
C ILE A 191 -5.32 -19.55 17.69
N PHE A 192 -5.18 -18.26 18.04
CA PHE A 192 -3.87 -17.64 18.26
C PHE A 192 -3.07 -18.40 19.31
N ARG A 193 -3.64 -18.56 20.51
CA ARG A 193 -2.97 -19.24 21.62
C ARG A 193 -2.65 -20.70 21.30
N ALA A 194 -3.54 -21.39 20.59
CA ALA A 194 -3.32 -22.76 20.18
C ALA A 194 -2.17 -22.91 19.17
N LEU A 195 -2.08 -22.03 18.16
CA LEU A 195 -0.98 -22.07 17.21
C LEU A 195 0.36 -21.77 17.90
N MET A 196 0.41 -20.77 18.79
CA MET A 196 1.65 -20.46 19.52
C MET A 196 2.10 -21.65 20.38
N ALA A 197 1.18 -22.31 21.11
CA ALA A 197 1.50 -23.50 21.88
C ALA A 197 1.98 -24.68 21.01
N HIS A 198 1.34 -24.87 19.84
CA HIS A 198 1.71 -25.91 18.88
C HIS A 198 3.09 -25.69 18.28
N CYS A 199 3.39 -24.46 17.84
CA CYS A 199 4.70 -24.11 17.28
C CYS A 199 5.80 -24.00 18.34
N ASP A 200 5.46 -23.82 19.62
CA ASP A 200 6.45 -23.77 20.70
C ASP A 200 6.83 -25.16 21.22
N SER A 201 5.85 -26.00 21.55
CA SER A 201 6.07 -27.29 22.23
C SER A 201 5.27 -28.47 21.65
N GLY A 202 4.44 -28.21 20.65
CA GLY A 202 3.63 -29.24 19.99
C GLY A 202 4.47 -30.22 19.17
N THR A 203 3.78 -31.09 18.44
CA THR A 203 4.43 -32.04 17.54
C THR A 203 3.64 -32.09 16.25
N SER A 204 4.33 -31.90 15.12
CA SER A 204 3.69 -31.95 13.82
C SER A 204 3.03 -33.30 13.59
N CYS A 205 1.77 -33.30 13.15
CA CYS A 205 1.03 -34.53 12.84
C CYS A 205 1.56 -35.29 11.61
N LEU A 206 2.43 -34.65 10.82
CA LEU A 206 3.02 -35.23 9.60
C LEU A 206 4.44 -35.75 9.80
N THR A 207 5.28 -35.05 10.58
CA THR A 207 6.66 -35.50 10.84
C THR A 207 6.77 -36.38 12.09
N GLY A 208 5.93 -36.14 13.10
CA GLY A 208 6.05 -36.78 14.40
C GLY A 208 7.31 -36.39 15.18
N ASP A 209 8.05 -35.37 14.73
CA ASP A 209 9.35 -34.97 15.27
C ASP A 209 9.39 -33.46 15.52
N GLY A 210 8.99 -33.08 16.73
CA GLY A 210 9.01 -31.69 17.20
C GLY A 210 7.93 -30.78 16.61
N PRO A 211 7.88 -29.51 17.07
CA PRO A 211 6.92 -28.53 16.59
C PRO A 211 7.23 -28.09 15.15
N PRO A 212 6.21 -27.73 14.35
CA PRO A 212 6.45 -27.10 13.05
C PRO A 212 7.16 -25.76 13.22
N ARG A 213 7.96 -25.34 12.21
CA ARG A 213 8.59 -24.01 12.22
C ARG A 213 7.54 -22.91 12.09
N ILE A 214 7.88 -21.75 12.64
CA ILE A 214 7.17 -20.48 12.45
C ILE A 214 8.21 -19.37 12.36
N ASP A 215 8.21 -18.63 11.25
CA ASP A 215 9.25 -17.61 10.98
C ASP A 215 8.79 -16.21 11.37
N TYR A 216 7.48 -15.97 11.45
CA TYR A 216 6.89 -14.72 11.90
C TYR A 216 5.49 -14.96 12.48
N ILE A 217 5.04 -14.01 13.31
CA ILE A 217 3.72 -14.03 13.95
C ILE A 217 2.89 -12.86 13.40
N SER A 218 1.73 -13.16 12.82
CA SER A 218 0.81 -12.17 12.26
C SER A 218 -0.51 -12.08 13.01
N ILE A 219 -1.05 -10.86 13.12
CA ILE A 219 -2.27 -10.52 13.84
C ILE A 219 -2.97 -9.35 13.16
N HIS A 220 -4.30 -9.27 13.30
CA HIS A 220 -5.05 -8.09 12.86
C HIS A 220 -5.31 -7.19 14.05
N GLU A 221 -4.76 -5.98 14.04
CA GLU A 221 -5.10 -4.97 15.05
C GLU A 221 -5.52 -3.67 14.37
N LYS A 222 -6.80 -3.32 14.55
CA LYS A 222 -7.46 -2.18 13.90
C LYS A 222 -7.90 -1.12 14.92
N GLY A 223 -8.09 0.12 14.48
CA GLY A 223 -8.30 1.26 15.38
C GLY A 223 -9.65 1.26 16.10
N VAL A 224 -10.72 0.82 15.45
CA VAL A 224 -12.07 0.77 16.02
C VAL A 224 -12.96 -0.25 15.29
N ASN A 225 -14.04 -0.68 15.94
CA ASN A 225 -14.99 -1.66 15.42
C ASN A 225 -15.75 -1.16 14.17
N GLY A 226 -16.34 -2.10 13.42
CA GLY A 226 -17.17 -1.79 12.25
C GLY A 226 -18.54 -1.27 12.67
N SER A 227 -19.07 -0.31 11.93
CA SER A 227 -20.29 0.41 12.29
C SER A 227 -20.72 1.29 11.10
N LYS A 228 -22.03 1.58 10.99
CA LYS A 228 -22.53 2.54 10.01
C LYS A 228 -22.27 4.00 10.44
N GLU A 229 -21.98 4.20 11.72
CA GLU A 229 -21.59 5.45 12.31
C GLU A 229 -20.08 5.69 12.19
N ASP A 230 -19.69 6.96 12.11
CA ASP A 230 -18.28 7.36 12.16
C ASP A 230 -17.73 7.23 13.59
N LEU A 231 -17.36 6.00 13.96
CA LEU A 231 -16.65 5.73 15.20
C LEU A 231 -15.22 6.30 15.11
N THR A 232 -14.71 6.83 16.21
CA THR A 232 -13.36 7.39 16.26
C THR A 232 -12.31 6.28 16.38
N PRO A 233 -11.36 6.14 15.43
CA PRO A 233 -10.23 5.23 15.55
C PRO A 233 -9.42 5.50 16.82
N LYS A 234 -8.99 4.45 17.52
CA LYS A 234 -8.06 4.56 18.66
C LYS A 234 -6.69 4.06 18.24
N THR A 235 -5.92 4.93 17.60
CA THR A 235 -4.66 4.53 16.92
C THR A 235 -3.63 3.96 17.88
N ASN A 236 -3.45 4.60 19.04
CA ASN A 236 -2.55 4.09 20.08
C ASN A 236 -2.97 2.71 20.64
N ALA A 237 -4.27 2.38 20.60
CA ALA A 237 -4.75 1.09 21.06
C ALA A 237 -4.37 -0.06 20.12
N ILE A 238 -4.07 0.21 18.85
CA ILE A 238 -3.48 -0.79 17.93
C ILE A 238 -2.12 -1.24 18.47
N VAL A 239 -1.27 -0.28 18.82
CA VAL A 239 0.05 -0.53 19.41
C VAL A 239 -0.09 -1.20 20.78
N ASP A 240 -1.03 -0.76 21.63
CA ASP A 240 -1.22 -1.32 22.96
C ASP A 240 -1.59 -2.82 22.90
N ARG A 241 -2.49 -3.21 21.99
CA ARG A 241 -2.88 -4.61 21.81
C ARG A 241 -1.79 -5.44 21.14
N THR A 242 -1.02 -4.85 20.23
CA THR A 242 0.19 -5.48 19.68
C THR A 242 1.21 -5.80 20.79
N LEU A 243 1.47 -4.86 21.69
CA LEU A 243 2.39 -5.07 22.81
C LEU A 243 1.83 -6.07 23.83
N LEU A 244 0.51 -6.10 24.05
CA LEU A 244 -0.14 -7.12 24.87
C LEU A 244 0.08 -8.54 24.31
N VAL A 245 0.02 -8.71 22.98
CA VAL A 245 0.36 -9.99 22.33
C VAL A 245 1.83 -10.34 22.56
N VAL A 246 2.74 -9.36 22.44
CA VAL A 246 4.17 -9.57 22.70
C VAL A 246 4.44 -9.97 24.16
N ASP A 247 3.77 -9.33 25.12
CA ASP A 247 3.91 -9.66 26.54
C ASP A 247 3.40 -11.08 26.83
N TYR A 248 2.28 -11.48 26.23
CA TYR A 248 1.79 -12.86 26.29
C TYR A 248 2.83 -13.85 25.76
N LEU A 249 3.47 -13.57 24.63
CA LEU A 249 4.53 -14.41 24.05
C LEU A 249 5.75 -14.48 24.98
N LYS A 250 6.20 -13.36 25.55
CA LYS A 250 7.32 -13.34 26.51
C LYS A 250 7.05 -14.20 27.74
N GLU A 251 5.82 -14.17 28.23
CA GLU A 251 5.40 -14.92 29.42
C GLU A 251 5.20 -16.42 29.15
N HIS A 252 4.53 -16.76 28.04
CA HIS A 252 4.05 -18.14 27.80
C HIS A 252 4.89 -18.91 26.77
N HIS A 253 5.53 -18.21 25.82
CA HIS A 253 6.25 -18.80 24.68
C HIS A 253 7.57 -18.05 24.42
N PRO A 254 8.50 -17.98 25.40
CA PRO A 254 9.69 -17.12 25.31
C PRO A 254 10.60 -17.44 24.12
N ARG A 255 10.54 -18.67 23.58
CA ARG A 255 11.25 -19.05 22.35
C ARG A 255 10.74 -18.30 21.11
N LEU A 256 9.45 -17.97 21.08
CA LEU A 256 8.77 -17.32 19.96
C LEU A 256 8.76 -15.79 20.09
N ALA A 257 8.93 -15.24 21.30
CA ALA A 257 8.79 -13.82 21.58
C ALA A 257 9.77 -12.89 20.83
N GLY A 258 10.87 -13.43 20.30
CA GLY A 258 11.84 -12.70 19.48
C GLY A 258 11.55 -12.71 17.97
N LEU A 259 10.54 -13.47 17.52
CA LEU A 259 10.19 -13.58 16.11
C LEU A 259 9.65 -12.25 15.56
N PRO A 260 9.80 -12.00 14.25
CA PRO A 260 9.11 -10.93 13.55
C PRO A 260 7.62 -10.88 13.89
N ILE A 261 7.14 -9.71 14.32
CA ILE A 261 5.72 -9.42 14.52
C ILE A 261 5.20 -8.63 13.32
N ILE A 262 4.07 -9.06 12.80
CA ILE A 262 3.40 -8.47 11.64
C ILE A 262 1.97 -8.09 12.04
N ASN A 263 1.54 -6.88 11.65
CA ASN A 263 0.12 -6.54 11.59
C ASN A 263 -0.31 -6.47 10.12
N ASP A 264 -0.88 -7.57 9.63
CA ASP A 264 -1.21 -7.83 8.23
C ASP A 264 -2.57 -7.24 7.79
N GLU A 265 -3.33 -6.67 8.72
CA GLU A 265 -4.52 -5.83 8.44
C GLU A 265 -4.64 -4.67 9.46
N CYS A 266 -3.80 -3.66 9.32
CA CYS A 266 -3.66 -2.54 10.25
C CYS A 266 -4.49 -1.31 9.83
N ASP A 267 -5.82 -1.41 9.91
CA ASP A 267 -6.70 -0.34 9.45
C ASP A 267 -7.26 0.54 10.57
N PRO A 268 -7.63 1.81 10.30
CA PRO A 268 -8.25 2.67 11.31
C PRO A 268 -9.61 2.18 11.81
N GLN A 269 -10.43 1.58 10.93
CA GLN A 269 -11.78 1.09 11.25
C GLN A 269 -12.06 -0.21 10.47
N LEU A 270 -12.71 -1.18 11.15
CA LEU A 270 -13.23 -2.41 10.53
C LEU A 270 -14.37 -2.10 9.53
N GLY A 271 -14.56 -2.95 8.53
CA GLY A 271 -15.67 -2.83 7.57
C GLY A 271 -15.31 -1.97 6.37
N TRP A 272 -14.49 -2.51 5.46
CA TRP A 272 -13.98 -1.76 4.31
C TRP A 272 -15.08 -1.15 3.42
N SER A 273 -16.24 -1.81 3.32
CA SER A 273 -17.35 -1.40 2.45
C SER A 273 -18.28 -0.37 3.08
N ASP A 274 -18.16 -0.11 4.38
CA ASP A 274 -18.96 0.88 5.08
C ASP A 274 -18.60 2.29 4.61
N HIS A 275 -19.60 3.19 4.65
CA HIS A 275 -19.45 4.54 4.10
C HIS A 275 -18.93 5.49 5.17
N HIS A 276 -17.63 5.73 5.11
CA HIS A 276 -16.88 6.65 5.96
C HIS A 276 -16.11 7.65 5.09
N SER A 277 -16.70 8.82 4.84
CA SER A 277 -16.20 9.78 3.85
C SER A 277 -14.78 10.28 4.11
N TRP A 278 -14.29 10.16 5.36
CA TRP A 278 -12.91 10.51 5.71
C TRP A 278 -11.87 9.64 4.98
N HIS A 279 -12.21 8.47 4.43
CA HIS A 279 -11.33 7.68 3.55
C HIS A 279 -10.94 8.40 2.25
N GLY A 280 -11.78 9.32 1.76
CA GLY A 280 -11.51 10.10 0.56
C GLY A 280 -10.77 11.42 0.82
N LYS A 281 -10.50 11.76 2.08
CA LYS A 281 -9.98 13.07 2.50
C LYS A 281 -8.63 12.95 3.23
N ALA A 282 -7.97 14.09 3.45
CA ALA A 282 -6.65 14.17 4.08
C ALA A 282 -6.57 13.55 5.49
N TYR A 283 -7.71 13.40 6.19
CA TYR A 283 -7.77 12.65 7.45
C TYR A 283 -7.16 11.25 7.31
N TYR A 284 -7.51 10.52 6.24
CA TYR A 284 -7.01 9.15 6.06
C TYR A 284 -5.51 9.10 5.79
N ALA A 285 -4.98 10.05 5.01
CA ALA A 285 -3.53 10.20 4.83
C ALA A 285 -2.81 10.47 6.16
N GLY A 286 -3.35 11.40 6.96
CA GLY A 286 -2.80 11.74 8.26
C GLY A 286 -2.85 10.60 9.27
N ILE A 287 -3.96 9.84 9.33
CA ILE A 287 -4.13 8.74 10.28
C ILE A 287 -3.24 7.53 9.92
N ILE A 288 -3.05 7.21 8.62
CA ILE A 288 -2.08 6.18 8.18
C ILE A 288 -0.68 6.55 8.66
N ALA A 289 -0.22 7.77 8.37
CA ALA A 289 1.11 8.21 8.77
C ALA A 289 1.28 8.27 10.30
N ARG A 290 0.23 8.66 11.04
CA ARG A 290 0.20 8.63 12.50
C ARG A 290 0.37 7.22 13.05
N ILE A 291 -0.34 6.23 12.51
CA ILE A 291 -0.22 4.83 12.91
C ILE A 291 1.21 4.34 12.66
N VAL A 292 1.80 4.64 11.50
CA VAL A 292 3.19 4.32 11.18
C VAL A 292 4.15 4.95 12.20
N GLU A 293 4.01 6.24 12.49
CA GLU A 293 4.87 6.93 13.47
C GLU A 293 4.76 6.33 14.87
N GLN A 294 3.56 5.95 15.31
CA GLN A 294 3.35 5.32 16.60
C GLN A 294 4.04 3.96 16.71
N HIS A 295 3.98 3.13 15.66
CA HIS A 295 4.69 1.85 15.63
C HIS A 295 6.20 2.05 15.69
N ASP A 296 6.73 3.00 14.90
CA ASP A 296 8.15 3.33 14.88
C ASP A 296 8.64 3.84 16.25
N ARG A 297 7.96 4.82 16.85
CA ARG A 297 8.35 5.44 18.11
C ARG A 297 8.12 4.55 19.34
N ARG A 298 7.02 3.80 19.38
CA ARG A 298 6.59 3.05 20.59
C ARG A 298 7.00 1.59 20.58
N ILE A 299 7.22 0.97 19.41
CA ILE A 299 7.60 -0.45 19.32
C ILE A 299 9.04 -0.60 18.84
N ILE A 300 9.37 -0.06 17.67
CA ILE A 300 10.64 -0.33 16.97
C ILE A 300 11.80 0.40 17.65
N ALA A 301 11.69 1.72 17.86
CA ALA A 301 12.74 2.54 18.46
C ALA A 301 13.19 2.04 19.86
N PRO A 302 12.29 1.72 20.81
CA PRO A 302 12.69 1.17 22.10
C PRO A 302 13.03 -0.33 22.04
N LYS A 303 12.90 -0.99 20.88
CA LYS A 303 13.04 -2.44 20.70
C LYS A 303 12.11 -3.24 21.62
N ALA A 304 10.87 -2.78 21.76
CA ALA A 304 9.88 -3.45 22.60
C ALA A 304 9.48 -4.83 22.04
N ALA A 305 9.52 -4.96 20.71
CA ALA A 305 9.30 -6.17 19.93
C ALA A 305 10.06 -6.10 18.59
N ASN A 306 10.22 -7.24 17.92
CA ASN A 306 10.74 -7.30 16.55
C ASN A 306 9.64 -7.00 15.51
N PHE A 307 9.00 -5.83 15.61
CA PHE A 307 7.94 -5.44 14.67
C PHE A 307 8.52 -5.18 13.28
N THR A 308 8.06 -5.94 12.28
CA THR A 308 8.74 -6.06 10.99
C THR A 308 7.89 -5.58 9.82
N PHE A 309 6.57 -5.76 9.89
CA PHE A 309 5.69 -5.42 8.78
C PHE A 309 4.32 -4.95 9.24
N LEU A 310 3.77 -3.98 8.50
CA LEU A 310 2.42 -3.45 8.64
C LEU A 310 1.80 -3.41 7.24
N SER A 311 0.59 -3.93 7.08
CA SER A 311 -0.17 -3.84 5.83
C SER A 311 -1.48 -3.10 6.06
N ASN A 312 -1.85 -2.22 5.14
CA ASN A 312 -3.18 -1.60 5.15
C ASN A 312 -4.09 -2.39 4.20
N ASP A 313 -5.23 -2.86 4.65
CA ASP A 313 -6.12 -3.68 3.84
C ASP A 313 -7.13 -2.81 3.10
N HIS A 314 -6.63 -2.09 2.09
CA HIS A 314 -7.34 -0.97 1.44
C HIS A 314 -7.23 -0.95 -0.10
N ALA A 315 -6.82 -2.04 -0.74
CA ALA A 315 -6.80 -2.20 -2.20
C ALA A 315 -8.12 -2.75 -2.79
N PHE A 316 -9.20 -2.76 -2.01
CA PHE A 316 -10.55 -3.04 -2.51
C PHE A 316 -10.98 -2.05 -3.61
N ILE A 317 -11.93 -2.47 -4.45
CA ILE A 317 -12.57 -1.62 -5.47
C ILE A 317 -13.87 -1.04 -4.89
N GLY A 318 -14.02 0.29 -4.98
CA GLY A 318 -15.15 0.98 -4.35
C GLY A 318 -15.13 2.49 -4.51
N GLY A 319 -16.07 3.17 -3.84
CA GLY A 319 -16.29 4.61 -3.95
C GLY A 319 -15.45 5.47 -2.99
N TRP A 320 -15.73 6.77 -2.98
CA TRP A 320 -15.04 7.76 -2.14
C TRP A 320 -15.03 7.42 -0.64
N SER A 321 -16.17 7.00 -0.09
CA SER A 321 -16.33 6.78 1.35
C SER A 321 -15.90 5.38 1.83
N GLN A 322 -15.57 4.46 0.92
CA GLN A 322 -15.13 3.12 1.29
C GLN A 322 -13.63 3.09 1.57
N ARG A 323 -13.14 2.08 2.29
CA ARG A 323 -11.71 1.89 2.55
C ARG A 323 -11.01 1.34 1.30
N THR A 324 -10.80 2.22 0.34
CA THR A 324 -10.19 1.94 -0.96
C THR A 324 -9.15 3.01 -1.29
N ILE A 325 -8.11 2.63 -2.03
CA ILE A 325 -7.07 3.56 -2.53
C ILE A 325 -7.45 4.30 -3.82
N PHE A 326 -8.56 3.90 -4.47
CA PHE A 326 -9.16 4.61 -5.59
C PHE A 326 -10.65 4.82 -5.39
N ALA A 327 -11.18 5.92 -5.89
CA ALA A 327 -12.60 6.09 -6.14
C ALA A 327 -12.92 5.59 -7.54
N TYR A 328 -13.73 4.53 -7.63
CA TYR A 328 -14.19 3.93 -8.87
C TYR A 328 -15.45 4.63 -9.39
N PHE A 329 -15.45 4.92 -10.68
CA PHE A 329 -16.57 5.48 -11.45
C PHE A 329 -16.90 4.52 -12.60
N GLY A 330 -18.08 3.90 -12.55
CA GLY A 330 -18.52 2.91 -13.54
C GLY A 330 -19.80 2.22 -13.10
N SER A 331 -20.35 1.35 -13.94
CA SER A 331 -21.66 0.71 -13.69
C SER A 331 -21.58 -0.52 -12.78
N ARG A 332 -20.41 -1.16 -12.68
CA ARG A 332 -20.22 -2.35 -11.82
C ARG A 332 -20.25 -1.98 -10.33
N ASN A 333 -20.66 -2.95 -9.52
CA ASN A 333 -20.57 -2.87 -8.07
C ASN A 333 -19.87 -4.13 -7.55
N PHE A 334 -18.79 -3.92 -6.79
CA PHE A 334 -17.92 -5.00 -6.31
C PHE A 334 -18.21 -5.39 -4.85
N THR A 335 -19.08 -4.67 -4.13
CA THR A 335 -19.27 -4.88 -2.68
C THR A 335 -19.71 -6.30 -2.34
N LYS A 336 -20.68 -6.83 -3.08
CA LYS A 336 -21.18 -8.18 -2.85
C LYS A 336 -20.08 -9.23 -3.01
N ALA A 337 -19.36 -9.22 -4.14
CA ALA A 337 -18.31 -10.20 -4.41
C ALA A 337 -17.14 -10.10 -3.42
N GLN A 338 -16.78 -8.88 -3.05
CA GLN A 338 -15.72 -8.62 -2.06
C GLN A 338 -16.13 -9.04 -0.64
N TRP A 339 -17.41 -8.90 -0.27
CA TRP A 339 -17.94 -9.34 1.03
C TRP A 339 -18.17 -10.85 1.11
N GLU A 340 -18.63 -11.46 0.02
CA GLU A 340 -18.83 -12.91 -0.09
C GLU A 340 -17.53 -13.66 -0.40
N HIS A 341 -16.42 -12.92 -0.59
CA HIS A 341 -15.11 -13.43 -0.97
C HIS A 341 -15.14 -14.36 -2.20
N LYS A 342 -16.01 -14.03 -3.17
CA LYS A 342 -16.26 -14.87 -4.33
C LYS A 342 -16.82 -14.06 -5.49
N THR A 343 -16.21 -14.22 -6.66
CA THR A 343 -16.76 -13.75 -7.94
C THR A 343 -17.23 -14.94 -8.77
N ASN A 344 -18.30 -14.78 -9.54
CA ASN A 344 -18.65 -15.80 -10.53
C ASN A 344 -17.62 -15.77 -11.67
N LEU A 345 -16.83 -16.83 -11.80
CA LEU A 345 -15.79 -16.94 -12.84
C LEU A 345 -16.35 -16.79 -14.26
N ASP A 346 -17.61 -17.19 -14.49
CA ASP A 346 -18.28 -17.04 -15.79
C ASP A 346 -18.61 -15.57 -16.13
N MET A 347 -18.58 -14.69 -15.14
CA MET A 347 -18.82 -13.24 -15.30
C MET A 347 -17.53 -12.42 -15.36
N LEU A 348 -16.35 -13.04 -15.24
CA LEU A 348 -15.08 -12.34 -15.39
C LEU A 348 -14.91 -11.85 -16.83
N VAL A 349 -14.58 -10.57 -16.99
CA VAL A 349 -14.39 -9.97 -18.31
C VAL A 349 -12.99 -9.39 -18.39
N THR A 350 -12.12 -10.09 -19.09
CA THR A 350 -10.70 -9.72 -19.23
C THR A 350 -10.43 -8.80 -20.41
N ASP A 351 -11.37 -8.76 -21.36
CA ASP A 351 -11.32 -7.96 -22.58
C ASP A 351 -11.97 -6.59 -22.31
N VAL A 352 -11.19 -5.53 -22.44
CA VAL A 352 -11.64 -4.16 -22.17
C VAL A 352 -12.78 -3.71 -23.09
N ASP A 353 -12.93 -4.29 -24.29
CA ASP A 353 -14.04 -3.96 -25.19
C ASP A 353 -15.37 -4.62 -24.77
N ARG A 354 -15.30 -5.62 -23.88
CA ARG A 354 -16.47 -6.30 -23.31
C ARG A 354 -16.77 -5.82 -21.89
N ALA A 355 -15.76 -5.38 -21.17
CA ALA A 355 -15.91 -4.89 -19.80
C ALA A 355 -16.65 -3.54 -19.81
N PRO A 356 -17.51 -3.27 -18.83
CA PRO A 356 -18.07 -1.93 -18.67
C PRO A 356 -16.96 -0.88 -18.53
N PRO A 357 -17.04 0.26 -19.24
CA PRO A 357 -16.04 1.31 -19.14
C PRO A 357 -16.01 1.90 -17.73
N PHE A 358 -14.83 2.34 -17.30
CA PHE A 358 -14.62 2.86 -15.96
C PHE A 358 -13.50 3.90 -15.89
N ASP A 359 -13.58 4.74 -14.87
CA ASP A 359 -12.50 5.62 -14.44
C ASP A 359 -12.16 5.33 -12.97
N ILE A 360 -10.90 5.47 -12.59
CA ILE A 360 -10.45 5.42 -11.19
C ILE A 360 -9.66 6.67 -10.82
N ILE A 361 -9.92 7.23 -9.64
CA ILE A 361 -9.23 8.41 -9.13
C ILE A 361 -8.49 8.07 -7.83
N LYS A 362 -7.18 8.35 -7.76
CA LYS A 362 -6.35 8.10 -6.58
C LYS A 362 -6.94 8.81 -5.35
N LYS A 363 -6.93 8.13 -4.21
CA LYS A 363 -7.39 8.66 -2.91
C LYS A 363 -6.21 8.88 -1.96
N PRO A 364 -6.43 9.64 -0.86
CA PRO A 364 -5.41 9.88 0.19
C PRO A 364 -4.78 8.61 0.79
N GLY A 365 -5.47 7.47 0.73
CA GLY A 365 -4.89 6.17 1.08
C GLY A 365 -3.65 5.81 0.26
N LEU A 366 -3.63 6.08 -1.05
CA LEU A 366 -2.46 5.82 -1.91
C LEU A 366 -1.43 6.93 -1.81
N THR A 367 -1.86 8.18 -1.91
CA THR A 367 -0.93 9.33 -2.00
C THR A 367 -0.13 9.52 -0.71
N SER A 368 -0.69 9.15 0.44
CA SER A 368 0.09 9.09 1.69
C SER A 368 1.22 8.06 1.62
N MET A 369 0.97 6.90 1.02
CA MET A 369 2.00 5.89 0.79
C MET A 369 3.05 6.37 -0.22
N GLU A 370 2.66 7.14 -1.24
CA GLU A 370 3.62 7.78 -2.17
C GLU A 370 4.58 8.73 -1.44
N LEU A 371 4.06 9.58 -0.53
CA LEU A 371 4.90 10.47 0.28
C LEU A 371 5.82 9.67 1.22
N LEU A 372 5.26 8.73 1.98
CA LEU A 372 6.00 7.91 2.93
C LEU A 372 7.08 7.05 2.23
N ALA A 373 6.84 6.64 0.98
CA ALA A 373 7.79 5.87 0.19
C ALA A 373 9.12 6.60 -0.06
N THR A 374 9.12 7.93 0.03
CA THR A 374 10.32 8.77 -0.14
C THR A 374 11.23 8.83 1.08
N LEU A 375 10.84 8.24 2.22
CA LEU A 375 11.69 8.19 3.42
C LEU A 375 12.99 7.41 3.14
N GLY A 376 14.06 7.87 3.77
CA GLY A 376 15.39 7.27 3.68
C GLY A 376 15.57 6.05 4.58
N ASP A 377 16.82 5.73 4.92
CA ASP A 377 17.19 4.48 5.59
C ASP A 377 17.74 4.67 7.02
N THR A 378 17.84 5.92 7.47
CA THR A 378 18.47 6.26 8.75
C THR A 378 17.67 7.36 9.44
N VAL A 379 17.27 7.16 10.70
CA VAL A 379 16.65 8.21 11.52
C VAL A 379 17.69 9.24 11.93
N CYS A 380 17.38 10.51 11.72
CA CYS A 380 18.17 11.66 12.16
C CYS A 380 17.76 12.11 13.57
N LYS A 381 18.67 12.76 14.27
CA LYS A 381 18.31 13.44 15.51
C LYS A 381 17.36 14.61 15.24
N VAL A 382 16.37 14.75 16.12
CA VAL A 382 15.42 15.85 16.11
C VAL A 382 15.36 16.52 17.46
N THR A 383 15.27 17.84 17.47
CA THR A 383 14.98 18.66 18.65
C THR A 383 13.84 19.61 18.31
N ALA A 384 12.88 19.77 19.21
CA ALA A 384 11.75 20.67 19.00
C ALA A 384 11.51 21.55 20.23
N GLU A 385 11.12 22.80 19.98
CA GLU A 385 10.71 23.75 21.01
C GLU A 385 9.34 24.38 20.63
N PRO A 386 8.29 24.15 21.41
CA PRO A 386 8.20 23.20 22.52
C PRO A 386 8.40 21.73 22.07
N PRO A 387 8.73 20.79 22.97
CA PRO A 387 8.89 19.37 22.63
C PRO A 387 7.66 18.79 21.92
N LEU A 388 7.90 17.86 20.97
CA LEU A 388 6.81 17.16 20.29
C LEU A 388 6.10 16.21 21.26
N ALA A 389 4.76 16.25 21.25
CA ALA A 389 3.89 15.39 22.04
C ALA A 389 2.79 14.77 21.14
N PRO A 390 3.17 13.92 20.15
CA PRO A 390 2.27 13.44 19.10
C PRO A 390 1.03 12.69 19.63
N ASP A 391 1.14 12.01 20.78
CA ASP A 391 0.02 11.31 21.40
C ASP A 391 -1.00 12.27 22.04
N GLN A 392 -0.62 13.50 22.36
CA GLN A 392 -1.47 14.49 23.03
C GLN A 392 -2.08 15.50 22.06
N ASP A 393 -1.31 15.99 21.09
CA ASP A 393 -1.75 17.10 20.22
C ASP A 393 -1.63 16.82 18.72
N GLY A 394 -1.13 15.64 18.33
CA GLY A 394 -1.20 15.15 16.96
C GLY A 394 -0.07 15.60 16.03
N LEU A 395 0.86 16.46 16.46
CA LEU A 395 2.03 16.82 15.64
C LEU A 395 3.16 15.81 15.85
N ALA A 396 3.46 15.03 14.81
CA ALA A 396 4.47 13.97 14.80
C ALA A 396 5.47 14.15 13.64
N ILE A 397 6.60 13.44 13.69
CA ILE A 397 7.66 13.54 12.69
C ILE A 397 8.39 12.22 12.46
N LEU A 398 8.70 11.91 11.20
CA LEU A 398 9.63 10.84 10.80
C LEU A 398 10.81 11.49 10.05
N PRO A 399 11.93 11.79 10.74
CA PRO A 399 13.05 12.53 10.15
C PRO A 399 14.14 11.56 9.67
N THR A 400 14.23 11.32 8.36
CA THR A 400 15.19 10.35 7.81
C THR A 400 16.26 10.99 6.95
N ARG A 401 17.48 10.44 6.99
CA ARG A 401 18.56 10.75 6.05
C ARG A 401 18.43 9.87 4.81
N LEU A 402 18.64 10.48 3.64
CA LEU A 402 18.61 9.78 2.36
C LEU A 402 19.98 9.13 2.05
N PRO A 403 20.00 7.99 1.33
CA PRO A 403 21.22 7.47 0.74
C PRO A 403 21.86 8.54 -0.18
N GLY A 404 23.17 8.78 -0.03
CA GLY A 404 23.87 9.82 -0.79
C GLY A 404 23.81 11.24 -0.19
N GLY A 405 23.12 11.43 0.94
CA GLY A 405 23.04 12.70 1.67
C GLY A 405 21.73 13.45 1.44
N GLY A 406 21.48 14.46 2.27
CA GLY A 406 20.17 15.11 2.35
C GLY A 406 19.19 14.38 3.28
N VAL A 407 17.96 14.86 3.36
CA VAL A 407 16.92 14.32 4.25
C VAL A 407 15.57 14.20 3.55
N SER A 408 14.77 13.26 4.05
CA SER A 408 13.35 13.10 3.76
C SER A 408 12.60 13.06 5.09
N ILE A 409 11.68 14.01 5.27
CA ILE A 409 10.99 14.22 6.54
C ILE A 409 9.49 14.18 6.29
N SER A 410 8.79 13.23 6.93
CA SER A 410 7.34 13.27 7.02
C SER A 410 6.93 14.06 8.26
N LEU A 411 6.28 15.20 8.08
CA LEU A 411 5.66 15.98 9.14
C LEU A 411 4.15 15.70 9.13
N ILE A 412 3.67 15.16 10.24
CA ILE A 412 2.31 14.59 10.36
C ILE A 412 1.54 15.45 11.34
N HIS A 413 0.37 15.95 10.97
CA HIS A 413 -0.55 16.59 11.90
C HIS A 413 -1.89 15.87 11.84
N SER A 414 -2.09 14.95 12.79
CA SER A 414 -3.24 14.07 12.82
C SER A 414 -3.62 13.69 14.25
N VAL A 415 -4.92 13.70 14.51
CA VAL A 415 -5.53 13.21 15.75
C VAL A 415 -6.58 12.18 15.42
N ASP A 416 -6.90 11.35 16.41
CA ASP A 416 -7.88 10.28 16.26
C ASP A 416 -9.29 10.82 15.90
N ALA A 417 -9.73 11.91 16.53
CA ALA A 417 -11.06 12.48 16.30
C ALA A 417 -11.20 13.08 14.89
N ILE A 418 -12.11 12.50 14.08
CA ILE A 418 -12.39 12.86 12.69
C ILE A 418 -12.88 14.31 12.54
N ASN A 419 -13.69 14.79 13.49
CA ASN A 419 -14.37 16.08 13.44
C ASN A 419 -13.54 17.26 13.98
N ARG A 420 -12.21 17.16 13.93
CA ARG A 420 -11.29 18.19 14.42
C ARG A 420 -10.59 18.87 13.27
N SER A 421 -10.56 20.20 13.32
CA SER A 421 -9.78 21.04 12.44
C SER A 421 -8.89 21.99 13.23
N GLY A 422 -7.98 22.66 12.53
CA GLY A 422 -7.06 23.63 13.09
C GLY A 422 -5.79 23.71 12.24
N ARG A 423 -4.82 24.49 12.69
CA ARG A 423 -3.49 24.58 12.08
C ARG A 423 -2.46 25.00 13.12
N THR A 424 -1.19 24.73 12.83
CA THR A 424 -0.06 25.23 13.62
C THR A 424 1.04 25.71 12.69
N ALA A 425 1.82 26.69 13.14
CA ALA A 425 3.01 27.13 12.44
C ALA A 425 4.21 26.24 12.83
N VAL A 426 4.97 25.77 11.85
CA VAL A 426 6.22 25.04 12.10
C VAL A 426 7.35 25.76 11.40
N ARG A 427 8.39 26.14 12.17
CA ARG A 427 9.67 26.50 11.58
C ARG A 427 10.54 25.27 11.56
N LEU A 428 10.71 24.68 10.38
CA LEU A 428 11.57 23.53 10.17
C LEU A 428 12.97 24.01 9.79
N GLU A 429 13.97 23.57 10.53
CA GLU A 429 15.39 23.78 10.28
C GLU A 429 16.03 22.41 10.04
N VAL A 430 16.82 22.30 8.97
CA VAL A 430 17.65 21.13 8.69
C VAL A 430 19.09 21.59 8.76
N SER A 431 19.89 20.94 9.59
CA SER A 431 21.32 21.23 9.79
C SER A 431 22.17 19.99 9.53
N GLY A 432 23.49 20.14 9.53
CA GLY A 432 24.41 19.02 9.29
C GLY A 432 24.40 18.51 7.85
N LEU A 433 23.90 19.32 6.90
CA LEU A 433 23.97 19.02 5.48
C LEU A 433 25.42 19.24 4.98
N VAL A 434 25.80 18.50 3.95
CA VAL A 434 27.04 18.77 3.22
C VAL A 434 26.93 20.17 2.60
N PRO A 435 27.93 21.06 2.78
CA PRO A 435 27.96 22.36 2.12
C PRO A 435 27.94 22.22 0.60
N SER A 436 26.81 22.56 -0.01
CA SER A 436 26.59 22.48 -1.45
C SER A 436 25.27 23.17 -1.81
N ARG A 437 24.91 23.13 -3.08
CA ARG A 437 23.53 23.37 -3.50
C ARG A 437 22.64 22.23 -3.02
N HIS A 438 21.47 22.59 -2.51
CA HIS A 438 20.40 21.66 -2.17
C HIS A 438 19.10 22.14 -2.77
N ALA A 439 18.26 21.21 -3.21
CA ALA A 439 16.88 21.51 -3.59
C ALA A 439 15.93 21.14 -2.45
N LEU A 440 15.00 22.04 -2.15
CA LEU A 440 13.94 21.87 -1.17
C LEU A 440 12.61 21.62 -1.90
N CYS A 441 12.07 20.41 -1.77
CA CYS A 441 10.75 20.03 -2.27
C CYS A 441 9.79 19.84 -1.09
N LEU A 442 8.60 20.43 -1.21
CA LEU A 442 7.54 20.35 -0.20
C LEU A 442 6.31 19.74 -0.85
N LEU A 443 5.97 18.50 -0.49
CA LEU A 443 4.74 17.83 -0.95
C LEU A 443 3.69 17.87 0.15
N ARG A 444 2.41 18.02 -0.21
CA ARG A 444 1.32 18.19 0.76
C ARG A 444 0.09 17.38 0.39
N ILE A 445 -0.49 16.75 1.42
CA ILE A 445 -1.87 16.27 1.44
C ILE A 445 -2.60 17.00 2.57
N ASP A 446 -3.58 17.82 2.21
CA ASP A 446 -4.51 18.50 3.13
C ASP A 446 -5.82 18.83 2.39
N GLU A 447 -6.61 19.76 2.89
CA GLU A 447 -7.89 20.18 2.27
C GLU A 447 -7.68 20.95 0.95
N GLU A 448 -6.49 21.52 0.71
CA GLU A 448 -6.18 22.38 -0.45
C GLU A 448 -5.27 21.69 -1.49
N PHE A 449 -4.47 20.71 -1.05
CA PHE A 449 -3.48 20.02 -1.88
C PHE A 449 -3.66 18.50 -1.85
N THR A 450 -3.54 17.86 -3.01
CA THR A 450 -3.77 16.41 -3.18
C THR A 450 -5.17 16.00 -2.68
N ASN A 451 -6.18 16.76 -3.11
CA ASN A 451 -7.53 16.83 -2.55
C ASN A 451 -8.63 16.52 -3.60
N PRO A 452 -8.55 15.38 -4.33
CA PRO A 452 -9.44 15.14 -5.46
C PRO A 452 -10.91 14.97 -5.05
N MET A 453 -11.21 14.59 -3.81
CA MET A 453 -12.60 14.50 -3.32
C MET A 453 -13.21 15.89 -3.13
N GLU A 454 -12.47 16.84 -2.55
CA GLU A 454 -12.89 18.24 -2.39
C GLU A 454 -13.13 18.90 -3.76
N VAL A 455 -12.24 18.63 -4.73
CA VAL A 455 -12.41 19.09 -6.12
C VAL A 455 -13.67 18.49 -6.74
N TRP A 456 -13.90 17.19 -6.59
CA TRP A 456 -15.10 16.51 -7.08
C TRP A 456 -16.39 17.05 -6.45
N GLU A 457 -16.40 17.26 -5.14
CA GLU A 457 -17.53 17.84 -4.41
C GLU A 457 -17.89 19.24 -4.94
N ALA A 458 -16.90 20.02 -5.37
CA ALA A 458 -17.06 21.37 -5.92
C ALA A 458 -17.45 21.41 -7.41
N GLN A 459 -17.21 20.33 -8.17
CA GLN A 459 -17.58 20.25 -9.59
C GLN A 459 -19.10 20.20 -9.73
N ARG A 460 -19.67 21.10 -10.54
CA ARG A 460 -21.11 21.07 -10.87
C ARG A 460 -21.46 19.81 -11.67
N ASP A 461 -22.52 19.11 -11.27
CA ASP A 461 -23.11 18.05 -12.07
C ASP A 461 -23.85 18.65 -13.28
N GLU A 462 -23.26 18.52 -14.47
CA GLU A 462 -23.79 19.03 -15.73
C GLU A 462 -25.06 18.31 -16.20
N SER A 463 -25.42 17.17 -15.58
CA SER A 463 -26.70 16.50 -15.86
C SER A 463 -27.90 17.24 -15.24
N ASP A 464 -27.66 18.23 -14.39
CA ASP A 464 -28.66 19.02 -13.67
C ASP A 464 -29.78 18.14 -13.07
N PRO A 465 -29.45 17.17 -12.19
CA PRO A 465 -30.41 16.16 -11.73
C PRO A 465 -31.57 16.75 -10.91
N ARG A 466 -31.43 17.99 -10.43
CA ARG A 466 -32.46 18.76 -9.71
C ARG A 466 -33.03 19.93 -10.52
N GLY A 467 -32.73 19.97 -11.82
CA GLY A 467 -33.11 21.04 -12.74
C GLY A 467 -32.16 22.25 -12.70
N PRO A 468 -32.32 23.20 -13.66
CA PRO A 468 -31.34 24.25 -13.92
C PRO A 468 -31.24 25.35 -12.85
N PHE A 469 -32.18 25.37 -11.88
CA PHE A 469 -32.23 26.36 -10.81
C PHE A 469 -31.72 25.85 -9.46
N GLU A 470 -31.36 24.57 -9.36
CA GLU A 470 -30.81 23.94 -8.15
C GLU A 470 -29.54 23.15 -8.51
N PRO A 471 -28.43 23.83 -8.91
CA PRO A 471 -27.19 23.16 -9.28
C PRO A 471 -26.63 22.38 -8.08
N VAL A 472 -26.18 21.16 -8.34
CA VAL A 472 -25.53 20.30 -7.33
C VAL A 472 -24.10 20.00 -7.75
N GLY A 473 -23.26 19.66 -6.76
CA GLY A 473 -21.90 19.20 -6.99
C GLY A 473 -21.79 17.68 -7.15
N ALA A 474 -20.57 17.13 -7.08
CA ALA A 474 -20.31 15.70 -6.94
C ALA A 474 -20.91 14.84 -8.09
N PRO A 475 -20.56 15.10 -9.37
CA PRO A 475 -21.12 14.38 -10.51
C PRO A 475 -20.82 12.88 -10.43
N PRO A 476 -21.82 11.99 -10.53
CA PRO A 476 -21.61 10.54 -10.56
C PRO A 476 -21.01 10.05 -11.88
N ALA A 477 -21.12 10.84 -12.95
CA ALA A 477 -20.48 10.62 -14.24
C ALA A 477 -19.77 11.92 -14.68
N PRO A 478 -18.58 12.22 -14.13
CA PRO A 478 -17.84 13.42 -14.50
C PRO A 478 -17.59 13.49 -16.01
N THR A 479 -17.56 14.70 -16.55
CA THR A 479 -17.13 14.95 -17.94
C THR A 479 -15.63 14.69 -18.08
N GLU A 480 -15.13 14.60 -19.32
CA GLU A 480 -13.69 14.47 -19.58
C GLU A 480 -12.88 15.61 -18.95
N ALA A 481 -13.37 16.85 -19.04
CA ALA A 481 -12.72 18.01 -18.44
C ALA A 481 -12.70 17.92 -16.91
N GLN A 482 -13.80 17.46 -16.30
CA GLN A 482 -13.87 17.23 -14.86
C GLN A 482 -12.90 16.13 -14.43
N PHE A 483 -12.83 15.02 -15.16
CA PHE A 483 -11.83 13.97 -14.90
C PHE A 483 -10.39 14.45 -15.04
N ALA A 484 -10.08 15.30 -16.03
CA ALA A 484 -8.74 15.88 -16.17
C ALA A 484 -8.38 16.79 -14.97
N GLU A 485 -9.35 17.50 -14.40
CA GLU A 485 -9.18 18.27 -13.17
C GLU A 485 -8.97 17.36 -11.95
N LEU A 486 -9.75 16.29 -11.80
CA LEU A 486 -9.57 15.29 -10.74
C LEU A 486 -8.20 14.62 -10.81
N ARG A 487 -7.77 14.21 -12.01
CA ARG A 487 -6.44 13.63 -12.24
C ARG A 487 -5.29 14.60 -11.97
N ARG A 488 -5.51 15.91 -12.11
CA ARG A 488 -4.54 16.92 -11.66
C ARG A 488 -4.46 16.97 -10.13
N ALA A 489 -5.61 16.94 -9.46
CA ALA A 489 -5.72 17.03 -8.01
C ALA A 489 -5.34 15.72 -7.27
N GLN A 490 -5.32 14.59 -7.96
CA GLN A 490 -5.04 13.28 -7.35
C GLN A 490 -3.56 13.02 -7.10
N GLU A 491 -2.67 13.78 -7.74
CA GLU A 491 -1.23 13.57 -7.64
C GLU A 491 -0.64 14.28 -6.43
N PRO A 492 0.38 13.69 -5.77
CA PRO A 492 1.16 14.34 -4.72
C PRO A 492 1.61 15.77 -5.10
N ALA A 493 0.93 16.77 -4.56
CA ALA A 493 1.08 18.15 -4.99
C ALA A 493 2.24 18.85 -4.28
N LEU A 494 3.00 19.65 -5.05
CA LEU A 494 3.97 20.59 -4.51
C LEU A 494 3.23 21.74 -3.80
N LEU A 495 3.48 21.93 -2.51
CA LEU A 495 2.97 23.05 -1.72
C LEU A 495 3.45 24.39 -2.28
N HIS A 496 4.72 24.43 -2.67
CA HIS A 496 5.38 25.57 -3.31
C HIS A 496 6.28 25.07 -4.44
N PRO A 497 6.61 25.92 -5.44
CA PRO A 497 7.65 25.60 -6.41
C PRO A 497 8.94 25.19 -5.72
N ILE A 498 9.64 24.21 -6.29
CA ILE A 498 10.93 23.73 -5.75
C ILE A 498 11.90 24.90 -5.68
N SER A 499 12.56 25.05 -4.53
CA SER A 499 13.57 26.09 -4.32
C SER A 499 14.96 25.46 -4.25
N VAL A 500 15.94 26.10 -4.88
CA VAL A 500 17.35 25.70 -4.81
C VAL A 500 18.07 26.69 -3.91
N VAL A 501 18.79 26.18 -2.93
CA VAL A 501 19.49 26.96 -1.90
C VAL A 501 20.98 26.64 -1.97
N ASP A 502 21.81 27.68 -2.15
CA ASP A 502 23.25 27.60 -1.92
C ASP A 502 23.50 27.58 -0.41
N CYS A 503 23.86 26.42 0.11
CA CYS A 503 23.83 26.11 1.53
C CYS A 503 25.26 25.97 2.09
N ASP A 504 26.02 27.06 2.08
CA ASP A 504 27.44 27.05 2.50
C ASP A 504 27.62 26.64 3.97
N GLU A 505 26.64 26.96 4.82
CA GLU A 505 26.65 26.60 6.25
C GLU A 505 26.05 25.21 6.55
N GLY A 506 25.61 24.47 5.52
CA GLY A 506 24.94 23.17 5.71
C GLY A 506 23.62 23.27 6.48
N ARG A 507 22.92 24.42 6.38
CA ARG A 507 21.64 24.71 7.01
C ARG A 507 20.58 25.24 6.03
N ILE A 508 19.37 24.70 6.11
CA ILE A 508 18.18 25.21 5.40
C ILE A 508 17.05 25.39 6.41
N SER A 509 16.22 26.42 6.22
CA SER A 509 15.03 26.62 7.04
C SER A 509 13.82 26.99 6.20
N VAL A 510 12.65 26.55 6.61
CA VAL A 510 11.36 26.89 6.00
C VAL A 510 10.29 27.04 7.08
N ASP A 511 9.43 28.04 6.93
CA ASP A 511 8.22 28.18 7.73
C ASP A 511 7.05 27.49 7.00
N LEU A 512 6.31 26.67 7.72
CA LEU A 512 5.21 25.85 7.21
C LEU A 512 3.94 26.18 7.97
N ASP A 513 2.85 26.44 7.24
CA ASP A 513 1.51 26.30 7.78
C ASP A 513 1.09 24.83 7.71
N VAL A 514 0.66 24.27 8.85
CA VAL A 514 0.41 22.84 9.01
C VAL A 514 -1.02 22.60 9.48
N PRO A 515 -1.98 22.40 8.56
CA PRO A 515 -3.37 22.10 8.90
C PRO A 515 -3.52 20.79 9.69
N LEU A 516 -4.62 20.68 10.44
CA LEU A 516 -5.11 19.44 11.03
C LEU A 516 -6.40 19.05 10.29
N PRO A 517 -6.46 17.91 9.57
CA PRO A 517 -5.37 16.98 9.28
C PRO A 517 -4.46 17.45 8.14
N SER A 518 -3.18 17.08 8.18
CA SER A 518 -2.28 17.17 7.02
C SER A 518 -1.11 16.19 7.10
N LEU A 519 -0.57 15.85 5.93
CA LEU A 519 0.72 15.18 5.76
C LEU A 519 1.60 16.03 4.86
N THR A 520 2.77 16.44 5.37
CA THR A 520 3.77 17.17 4.59
C THR A 520 5.02 16.33 4.44
N GLN A 521 5.49 16.14 3.21
CA GLN A 521 6.82 15.55 2.95
C GLN A 521 7.80 16.65 2.58
N VAL A 522 8.90 16.73 3.32
CA VAL A 522 10.00 17.67 3.06
C VAL A 522 11.18 16.88 2.55
N LEU A 523 11.59 17.14 1.32
CA LEU A 523 12.79 16.56 0.71
C LEU A 523 13.84 17.67 0.60
N VAL A 524 15.02 17.42 1.16
CA VAL A 524 16.21 18.25 0.96
C VAL A 524 17.25 17.36 0.32
N VAL A 525 17.55 17.59 -0.96
CA VAL A 525 18.44 16.74 -1.74
C VAL A 525 19.66 17.50 -2.24
N PRO A 526 20.88 16.92 -2.18
CA PRO A 526 22.09 17.57 -2.68
C PRO A 526 22.13 17.59 -4.21
N ASP A 527 22.84 18.58 -4.77
CA ASP A 527 23.14 18.62 -6.20
C ASP A 527 24.24 17.60 -6.54
N THR A 528 23.89 16.54 -7.28
CA THR A 528 24.84 15.52 -7.74
C THR A 528 25.64 15.93 -8.97
N GLY A 529 25.35 17.10 -9.57
CA GLY A 529 26.01 17.59 -10.78
C GLY A 529 25.67 16.83 -12.06
N THR A 530 24.83 15.78 -12.00
CA THR A 530 24.51 14.91 -13.14
C THR A 530 23.02 14.86 -13.41
N HIS A 531 22.65 14.65 -14.68
CA HIS A 531 21.28 14.41 -15.07
C HIS A 531 20.73 13.13 -14.41
N PRO A 532 19.41 13.04 -14.15
CA PRO A 532 18.79 11.81 -13.66
C PRO A 532 18.86 10.72 -14.72
N ALA A 533 18.89 9.46 -14.30
CA ALA A 533 18.79 8.32 -15.19
C ALA A 533 17.45 8.31 -15.94
N ALA A 534 17.45 7.85 -17.20
CA ALA A 534 16.23 7.73 -17.98
C ALA A 534 15.33 6.62 -17.40
N PRO A 535 13.99 6.80 -17.43
CA PRO A 535 13.05 5.74 -17.13
C PRO A 535 13.27 4.51 -18.03
N THR A 536 12.80 3.35 -17.58
CA THR A 536 12.94 2.08 -18.34
C THR A 536 11.62 1.31 -18.37
N GLY A 537 11.49 0.38 -19.31
CA GLY A 537 10.36 -0.57 -19.34
C GLY A 537 8.99 0.08 -19.48
N LEU A 538 8.86 1.12 -20.32
CA LEU A 538 7.58 1.78 -20.55
C LEU A 538 6.59 0.82 -21.25
N VAL A 539 5.52 0.48 -20.55
CA VAL A 539 4.37 -0.28 -21.03
C VAL A 539 3.19 0.66 -21.20
N VAL A 540 2.41 0.45 -22.26
CA VAL A 540 1.21 1.24 -22.57
C VAL A 540 0.06 0.30 -22.87
N GLU A 541 -1.06 0.47 -22.17
CA GLU A 541 -2.24 -0.39 -22.31
C GLU A 541 -3.51 0.40 -22.58
N ARG A 542 -4.40 -0.17 -23.38
CA ARG A 542 -5.68 0.45 -23.75
C ARG A 542 -6.77 0.16 -22.72
N TYR A 543 -7.51 1.20 -22.38
CA TYR A 543 -8.71 1.14 -21.54
C TYR A 543 -9.82 2.00 -22.14
N LEU A 544 -11.04 1.82 -21.61
CA LEU A 544 -12.21 2.62 -21.94
C LEU A 544 -12.71 3.32 -20.67
N GLY A 545 -12.62 4.65 -20.65
CA GLY A 545 -13.20 5.52 -19.64
C GLY A 545 -14.71 5.70 -19.82
N LEU A 546 -15.37 6.33 -18.84
CA LEU A 546 -16.82 6.58 -18.88
C LEU A 546 -17.26 7.19 -20.22
N GLY A 547 -18.38 6.69 -20.74
CA GLY A 547 -18.88 7.05 -22.06
C GLY A 547 -18.15 6.36 -23.22
N GLY A 548 -17.28 5.38 -22.94
CA GLY A 548 -16.50 4.68 -23.97
C GLY A 548 -15.32 5.50 -24.50
N ARG A 549 -14.80 6.42 -23.69
CA ARG A 549 -13.67 7.28 -24.05
C ARG A 549 -12.40 6.44 -24.12
N GLU A 550 -11.61 6.62 -25.17
CA GLU A 550 -10.30 5.96 -25.29
C GLU A 550 -9.33 6.46 -24.23
N GLU A 551 -8.68 5.55 -23.52
CA GLU A 551 -7.66 5.87 -22.52
C GLU A 551 -6.43 4.97 -22.67
N ARG A 552 -5.27 5.48 -22.23
CA ARG A 552 -4.01 4.73 -22.21
C ARG A 552 -3.40 4.77 -20.83
N MET A 553 -3.25 3.62 -20.19
CA MET A 553 -2.50 3.49 -18.94
C MET A 553 -1.03 3.27 -19.27
N LEU A 554 -0.17 4.13 -18.74
CA LEU A 554 1.28 4.03 -18.87
C LEU A 554 1.85 3.55 -17.54
N PHE A 555 2.79 2.60 -17.61
CA PHE A 555 3.55 2.08 -16.48
C PHE A 555 5.03 1.98 -16.86
N TRP A 556 5.93 2.36 -15.97
CA TRP A 556 7.37 2.27 -16.22
C TRP A 556 8.16 2.01 -14.92
N ALA A 557 9.47 1.89 -15.06
CA ALA A 557 10.39 1.83 -13.95
C ALA A 557 11.28 3.08 -13.86
N ALA A 558 11.59 3.49 -12.62
CA ALA A 558 12.64 4.48 -12.36
C ALA A 558 13.98 3.99 -12.93
N GLY A 559 14.79 4.90 -13.47
CA GLY A 559 16.11 4.56 -14.00
C GLY A 559 17.16 4.31 -12.92
N ASP A 560 17.00 4.94 -11.76
CA ASP A 560 17.84 4.77 -10.58
C ASP A 560 17.02 4.98 -9.29
N ILE A 561 17.68 4.90 -8.13
CA ILE A 561 17.06 5.10 -6.81
C ILE A 561 17.20 6.55 -6.29
N ARG A 562 17.50 7.51 -7.18
CA ARG A 562 17.76 8.90 -6.78
C ARG A 562 16.50 9.50 -6.12
N PRO A 563 16.63 10.23 -5.00
CA PRO A 563 15.49 10.90 -4.38
C PRO A 563 15.03 12.12 -5.19
N ALA A 564 13.79 12.56 -4.93
CA ALA A 564 13.18 13.75 -5.52
C ALA A 564 13.23 13.79 -7.07
N ILE A 565 12.97 12.63 -7.68
CA ILE A 565 12.72 12.51 -9.12
C ILE A 565 11.23 12.71 -9.40
N PHE A 566 10.96 13.47 -10.46
CA PHE A 566 9.63 13.70 -11.00
C PHE A 566 9.59 13.25 -12.46
N TYR A 567 8.44 12.83 -12.96
CA TYR A 567 8.27 12.39 -14.34
C TYR A 567 7.33 13.32 -15.10
N ASP A 568 7.70 13.61 -16.35
CA ASP A 568 6.80 14.17 -17.35
C ASP A 568 6.43 13.07 -18.36
N VAL A 569 5.16 13.01 -18.73
CA VAL A 569 4.68 12.19 -19.84
C VAL A 569 4.49 13.08 -21.06
N LEU A 570 4.99 12.63 -22.19
CA LEU A 570 4.94 13.33 -23.46
C LEU A 570 4.30 12.46 -24.54
N VAL A 571 3.65 13.11 -25.51
CA VAL A 571 3.09 12.48 -26.70
C VAL A 571 3.68 13.08 -27.96
N SER A 572 3.84 12.25 -28.98
CA SER A 572 4.12 12.67 -30.36
C SER A 572 3.09 12.01 -31.27
N THR A 573 2.61 12.73 -32.28
CA THR A 573 1.73 12.22 -33.33
C THR A 573 2.46 12.23 -34.65
N ASP A 574 2.34 11.14 -35.42
CA ASP A 574 2.84 11.03 -36.79
C ASP A 574 4.31 11.45 -37.02
N GLY A 575 5.17 11.25 -35.99
CA GLY A 575 6.58 11.61 -36.04
C GLY A 575 6.90 13.08 -35.76
N GLY A 576 5.92 13.85 -35.26
CA GLY A 576 6.11 15.21 -34.77
C GLY A 576 6.91 15.30 -33.48
N THR A 577 7.12 16.53 -32.99
CA THR A 577 7.83 16.77 -31.72
C THR A 577 7.03 16.28 -30.51
N PHE A 578 7.72 15.84 -29.47
CA PHE A 578 7.08 15.42 -28.22
C PHE A 578 6.59 16.61 -27.42
N GLU A 579 5.31 16.62 -27.07
CA GLU A 579 4.63 17.63 -26.25
C GLU A 579 4.18 17.04 -24.92
N LYS A 580 4.27 17.81 -23.84
CA LYS A 580 3.91 17.32 -22.50
C LYS A 580 2.40 17.22 -22.34
N VAL A 581 1.93 16.07 -21.85
CA VAL A 581 0.51 15.82 -21.54
C VAL A 581 0.23 15.67 -20.04
N SER A 582 1.23 15.32 -19.24
CA SER A 582 1.07 15.32 -17.78
C SER A 582 0.89 16.75 -17.27
N SER A 583 -0.18 16.97 -16.50
CA SER A 583 -0.58 18.29 -16.01
C SER A 583 0.27 18.74 -14.81
N VAL A 584 0.77 17.78 -14.02
CA VAL A 584 1.59 17.98 -12.83
C VAL A 584 2.80 17.03 -12.85
N PRO A 585 3.89 17.35 -12.11
CA PRO A 585 5.01 16.44 -11.95
C PRO A 585 4.58 15.17 -11.21
N LEU A 586 4.89 14.00 -11.76
CA LEU A 586 4.54 12.71 -11.17
C LEU A 586 5.70 12.19 -10.33
N ILE A 587 5.47 11.72 -9.10
CA ILE A 587 6.51 11.01 -8.32
C ILE A 587 6.44 9.49 -8.50
N SER A 588 5.25 8.97 -8.81
CA SER A 588 5.02 7.57 -9.13
C SER A 588 5.20 7.29 -10.62
N THR A 589 5.55 6.06 -10.96
CA THR A 589 5.90 5.63 -12.33
C THR A 589 4.70 5.10 -13.10
N ALA A 590 3.57 5.81 -13.03
CA ALA A 590 2.31 5.45 -13.65
C ALA A 590 1.50 6.70 -14.06
N PHE A 591 0.78 6.64 -15.17
CA PHE A 591 -0.04 7.76 -15.66
C PHE A 591 -1.16 7.29 -16.60
N LEU A 592 -2.36 7.83 -16.45
CA LEU A 592 -3.49 7.54 -17.34
C LEU A 592 -3.77 8.72 -18.26
N HIS A 593 -3.52 8.53 -19.55
CA HIS A 593 -3.78 9.51 -20.59
C HIS A 593 -5.18 9.32 -21.18
N MET A 594 -5.97 10.39 -21.21
CA MET A 594 -7.31 10.41 -21.78
C MET A 594 -7.27 10.89 -23.23
N SER A 595 -8.12 10.33 -24.08
CA SER A 595 -8.33 10.77 -25.47
C SER A 595 -7.03 10.87 -26.28
N PRO A 596 -6.25 9.77 -26.38
CA PRO A 596 -5.05 9.78 -27.21
C PRO A 596 -5.38 10.14 -28.67
N PRO A 597 -4.57 10.97 -29.33
CA PRO A 597 -4.71 11.19 -30.76
C PRO A 597 -4.41 9.90 -31.56
N GLU A 598 -4.89 9.83 -32.80
CA GLU A 598 -4.49 8.75 -33.71
C GLU A 598 -2.96 8.75 -33.92
N GLY A 599 -2.37 7.56 -34.04
CA GLY A 599 -0.92 7.42 -34.24
C GLY A 599 -0.05 7.85 -33.05
N VAL A 600 -0.63 7.99 -31.84
CA VAL A 600 0.10 8.45 -30.65
C VAL A 600 1.33 7.58 -30.35
N ARG A 601 2.44 8.25 -30.03
CA ARG A 601 3.64 7.66 -29.43
C ARG A 601 3.89 8.30 -28.08
N TYR A 602 4.27 7.50 -27.10
CA TYR A 602 4.53 7.97 -25.76
C TYR A 602 6.02 8.06 -25.47
N ALA A 603 6.39 9.09 -24.71
CA ALA A 603 7.68 9.17 -24.08
C ALA A 603 7.56 9.62 -22.63
N VAL A 604 8.45 9.14 -21.77
CA VAL A 604 8.57 9.57 -20.38
C VAL A 604 9.98 10.10 -20.17
N CYS A 605 10.10 11.22 -19.45
CA CYS A 605 11.39 11.70 -18.97
C CYS A 605 11.38 11.91 -17.47
N ALA A 606 12.50 11.57 -16.84
CA ALA A 606 12.75 11.94 -15.45
C ALA A 606 13.27 13.39 -15.39
N ARG A 607 12.93 14.07 -14.31
CA ARG A 607 13.44 15.38 -13.90
C ARG A 607 13.88 15.32 -12.46
N ASP A 608 15.06 15.84 -12.18
CA ASP A 608 15.46 16.04 -10.80
C ASP A 608 14.93 17.37 -10.24
N ALA A 609 15.08 17.55 -8.94
CA ALA A 609 14.68 18.77 -8.23
C ALA A 609 15.45 20.04 -8.66
N PHE A 610 16.50 19.92 -9.48
CA PHE A 610 17.25 21.04 -10.05
C PHE A 610 16.78 21.39 -11.48
N GLY A 611 15.76 20.69 -12.00
CA GLY A 611 15.15 20.94 -13.31
C GLY A 611 15.85 20.25 -14.48
N ARG A 612 16.87 19.44 -14.24
CA ARG A 612 17.60 18.70 -15.29
C ARG A 612 16.78 17.51 -15.76
N ARG A 613 16.71 17.29 -17.07
CA ARG A 613 15.96 16.20 -17.69
C ARG A 613 16.87 15.02 -18.02
N SER A 614 16.36 13.80 -17.89
CA SER A 614 16.98 12.61 -18.48
C SER A 614 16.83 12.60 -20.00
N GLU A 615 17.49 11.64 -20.65
CA GLU A 615 17.07 11.18 -21.99
C GLU A 615 15.62 10.66 -21.98
N LEU A 616 14.99 10.61 -23.15
CA LEU A 616 13.61 10.14 -23.30
C LEU A 616 13.57 8.61 -23.27
N CYS A 617 12.69 8.05 -22.44
CA CYS A 617 12.24 6.67 -22.58
C CYS A 617 11.03 6.67 -23.51
N VAL A 618 11.16 6.10 -24.71
CA VAL A 618 10.08 6.06 -25.71
C VAL A 618 9.46 4.66 -25.72
N SER A 619 8.13 4.58 -25.81
CA SER A 619 7.43 3.30 -25.95
C SER A 619 7.86 2.64 -27.25
N LEU A 620 8.34 1.40 -27.20
CA LEU A 620 8.44 0.57 -28.39
C LEU A 620 7.01 0.21 -28.81
N SER A 621 6.67 0.52 -30.06
CA SER A 621 5.34 0.31 -30.66
C SER A 621 4.85 -1.12 -30.52
#